data_AF-A0A6I5NFI3-F1
#
_entry.id   AF-A0A6I5NFI3-F1
#
_cell.length_a   1.000
_cell.length_b   1.000
_cell.length_c   1.000
_cell.angle_alpha   90.00
_cell.angle_beta   90.00
_cell.angle_gamma   90.00
#
_symmetry.space_group_name_H-M   'P 1'
#
loop_
_entity.id
_entity.type
_entity.pdbx_description
1 polymer ?
#
loop_
_entity_poly.entity_id
_entity_poly.type
_entity_poly.pdbx_seq_one_letter_code
_entity_poly.pdbx_strand_id
1 'polypeptide(L)'
;MGKSNSTDAIAKCKKFLSQAKKSFRGKYQLYTGEKLSWLQLFIRLESSVIPLVFPWVILCGLYGILISTLYAFNLPVAFGDDRVFTNAVLSFNVGLTLLLVFRTNTAHERFWEGRKLWGSAVNAVRNLAQGIYITIEEESFEHRLEKEAILRLLASFTIAMKLHLRSEPLDKQIASLMSKSQLFKLESIDHKPLQISVWIRKYLQSQYEANYLNVYQLASLHQLVDDLVNILGGCERILKTPLPLIYAIKLRQL
;
A
#
# COMPACT_ATOMS: atom_id res chain seq x y z
N MET A 1 -7.49 23.85 -45.96
CA MET A 1 -8.34 23.00 -45.09
C MET A 1 -7.42 22.22 -44.16
N GLY A 2 -7.52 22.39 -42.83
CA GLY A 2 -6.67 21.61 -41.90
C GLY A 2 -6.30 22.24 -40.55
N LYS A 3 -7.18 23.03 -39.91
CA LYS A 3 -6.98 23.54 -38.54
C LYS A 3 -8.10 23.06 -37.59
N SER A 4 -8.43 21.77 -37.62
CA SER A 4 -9.57 21.21 -36.84
C SER A 4 -9.23 20.11 -35.81
N ASN A 5 -7.96 19.68 -35.67
CA ASN A 5 -7.68 18.48 -34.83
C ASN A 5 -7.02 18.77 -33.47
N SER A 6 -6.46 19.96 -33.24
CA SER A 6 -5.80 20.27 -31.95
C SER A 6 -6.80 20.69 -30.86
N THR A 7 -7.88 21.39 -31.24
CA THR A 7 -8.97 21.79 -30.35
C THR A 7 -9.75 20.60 -29.83
N ASP A 8 -9.92 19.55 -30.64
CA ASP A 8 -10.61 18.31 -30.25
C ASP A 8 -9.80 17.45 -29.28
N ALA A 9 -8.47 17.39 -29.45
CA ALA A 9 -7.59 16.69 -28.52
C ALA A 9 -7.57 17.35 -27.13
N ILE A 10 -7.57 18.69 -27.09
CA ILE A 10 -7.63 19.48 -25.85
C ILE A 10 -9.01 19.32 -25.18
N ALA A 11 -10.10 19.27 -25.94
CA ALA A 11 -11.44 19.01 -25.42
C ALA A 11 -11.57 17.58 -24.86
N LYS A 12 -10.97 16.58 -25.53
CA LYS A 12 -10.93 15.18 -25.07
C LYS A 12 -10.10 15.03 -23.79
N CYS A 13 -8.98 15.74 -23.69
CA CYS A 13 -8.14 15.80 -22.49
C CYS A 13 -8.88 16.47 -21.32
N LYS A 14 -9.58 17.60 -21.55
CA LYS A 14 -10.44 18.24 -20.54
C LYS A 14 -11.59 17.35 -20.09
N LYS A 15 -12.18 16.55 -20.99
CA LYS A 15 -13.24 15.58 -20.67
C LYS A 15 -12.70 14.38 -19.88
N PHE A 16 -11.50 13.91 -20.18
CA PHE A 16 -10.81 12.85 -19.42
C PHE A 16 -10.43 13.34 -18.01
N LEU A 17 -9.91 14.57 -17.91
CA LEU A 17 -9.63 15.24 -16.63
C LEU A 17 -10.91 15.55 -15.82
N SER A 18 -12.04 15.82 -16.48
CA SER A 18 -13.31 16.04 -15.80
C SER A 18 -14.01 14.74 -15.36
N GLN A 19 -13.81 13.63 -16.08
CA GLN A 19 -14.26 12.28 -15.67
C GLN A 19 -13.42 11.72 -14.52
N ALA A 20 -12.11 11.99 -14.48
CA ALA A 20 -11.26 11.67 -13.33
C ALA A 20 -11.71 12.40 -12.04
N LYS A 21 -12.51 13.46 -12.18
CA LYS A 21 -13.03 14.27 -11.06
C LYS A 21 -14.30 13.71 -10.41
N LYS A 22 -14.92 12.64 -10.95
CA LYS A 22 -16.24 12.17 -10.49
C LYS A 22 -16.28 10.85 -9.74
N SER A 23 -15.15 10.26 -9.38
CA SER A 23 -15.20 9.13 -8.45
C SER A 23 -13.98 9.08 -7.54
N PHE A 24 -14.26 8.81 -6.26
CA PHE A 24 -13.32 8.69 -5.16
C PHE A 24 -12.74 10.02 -4.65
N ARG A 25 -13.52 10.63 -3.74
CA ARG A 25 -13.07 11.37 -2.55
C ARG A 25 -11.92 10.65 -1.78
N GLY A 26 -11.65 9.39 -2.08
CA GLY A 26 -10.58 8.61 -1.48
C GLY A 26 -9.31 8.72 -2.30
N LYS A 27 -8.20 8.97 -1.64
CA LYS A 27 -7.31 7.90 -1.18
C LYS A 27 -5.97 8.50 -0.76
N TYR A 28 -5.57 9.69 -1.25
CA TYR A 28 -4.25 10.28 -0.95
C TYR A 28 -4.16 11.82 -1.01
N GLN A 29 -5.14 12.55 -0.43
CA GLN A 29 -5.06 14.02 -0.33
C GLN A 29 -4.23 14.45 0.91
N LEU A 30 -2.94 14.07 0.93
CA LEU A 30 -1.99 14.39 2.03
C LEU A 30 -0.72 15.13 1.56
N TYR A 31 -0.72 15.66 0.33
CA TYR A 31 0.41 16.44 -0.22
C TYR A 31 -0.02 17.77 -0.86
N THR A 32 -1.24 18.23 -0.61
CA THR A 32 -1.67 19.57 -1.00
C THR A 32 -1.39 20.52 0.15
N GLY A 33 -0.63 21.59 -0.08
CA GLY A 33 -0.30 22.66 0.87
C GLY A 33 -1.51 23.47 1.35
N GLU A 34 -2.59 22.80 1.75
CA GLU A 34 -3.75 23.36 2.40
C GLU A 34 -3.43 23.57 3.89
N LYS A 35 -3.59 24.81 4.37
CA LYS A 35 -3.61 25.09 5.81
C LYS A 35 -4.97 24.69 6.37
N LEU A 36 -5.15 23.42 6.72
CA LEU A 36 -6.35 22.99 7.44
C LEU A 36 -6.33 23.53 8.88
N SER A 37 -7.50 23.97 9.37
CA SER A 37 -7.65 24.31 10.79
C SER A 37 -7.59 23.03 11.64
N TRP A 38 -7.03 23.13 12.84
CA TRP A 38 -6.81 21.99 13.74
C TRP A 38 -8.11 21.18 13.95
N LEU A 39 -9.27 21.83 14.09
CA LEU A 39 -10.58 21.17 14.27
C LEU A 39 -11.03 20.36 13.05
N GLN A 40 -10.75 20.83 11.83
CA GLN A 40 -11.08 20.09 10.61
C GLN A 40 -10.23 18.82 10.47
N LEU A 41 -9.00 18.81 11.00
CA LEU A 41 -8.18 17.61 11.08
C LEU A 41 -8.78 16.58 12.04
N PHE A 42 -9.31 16.96 13.20
CA PHE A 42 -9.96 16.00 14.11
C PHE A 42 -11.25 15.42 13.55
N ILE A 43 -12.06 16.24 12.88
CA ILE A 43 -13.42 15.84 12.47
C ILE A 43 -13.41 15.03 11.17
N ARG A 44 -12.44 15.26 10.26
CA ARG A 44 -12.36 14.57 8.96
C ARG A 44 -11.73 13.17 9.03
N LEU A 45 -11.48 12.68 10.24
CA LEU A 45 -10.82 11.42 10.53
C LEU A 45 -11.84 10.26 10.43
N GLU A 46 -12.40 10.04 9.23
CA GLU A 46 -13.39 8.97 8.92
C GLU A 46 -12.81 7.53 9.04
N SER A 47 -11.54 7.39 9.41
CA SER A 47 -10.88 6.11 9.75
C SER A 47 -10.12 6.19 11.08
N SER A 48 -10.64 6.98 12.02
CA SER A 48 -9.99 7.22 13.30
C SER A 48 -10.10 6.07 14.28
N VAL A 49 -9.09 5.93 15.13
CA VAL A 49 -9.11 5.09 16.33
C VAL A 49 -9.97 5.74 17.43
N ILE A 50 -10.37 7.01 17.28
CA ILE A 50 -11.13 7.78 18.28
C ILE A 50 -12.48 7.12 18.65
N PRO A 51 -13.36 6.71 17.71
CA PRO A 51 -14.62 6.06 18.06
C PRO A 51 -14.43 4.75 18.85
N LEU A 52 -13.30 4.07 18.65
CA LEU A 52 -12.96 2.84 19.35
C LEU A 52 -12.55 3.10 20.82
N VAL A 53 -11.85 4.20 21.08
CA VAL A 53 -11.30 4.53 22.41
C VAL A 53 -12.27 5.40 23.24
N PHE A 54 -13.13 6.16 22.57
CA PHE A 54 -14.08 7.08 23.19
C PHE A 54 -14.98 6.47 24.30
N PRO A 55 -15.61 5.29 24.15
CA PRO A 55 -16.43 4.72 25.21
C PRO A 55 -15.63 4.40 26.47
N TRP A 56 -14.37 3.96 26.32
CA TRP A 56 -13.47 3.68 27.44
C TRP A 56 -13.07 4.94 28.19
N VAL A 57 -12.82 6.03 27.47
CA VAL A 57 -12.52 7.34 28.08
C VAL A 57 -13.70 7.83 28.91
N ILE A 58 -14.92 7.70 28.40
CA ILE A 58 -16.14 8.07 29.14
C ILE A 58 -16.28 7.21 30.40
N LEU A 59 -16.14 5.89 30.27
CA LEU A 59 -16.26 4.97 31.40
C LEU A 59 -15.26 5.30 32.51
N CYS A 60 -13.98 5.48 32.17
CA CYS A 60 -12.95 5.89 33.13
C CYS A 60 -13.23 7.26 33.74
N GLY A 61 -13.73 8.22 32.94
CA GLY A 61 -14.13 9.55 33.43
C GLY A 61 -15.28 9.49 34.42
N LEU A 62 -16.33 8.73 34.11
CA LEU A 62 -17.48 8.50 35.01
C LEU A 62 -17.06 7.80 36.30
N TYR A 63 -16.17 6.81 36.20
CA TYR A 63 -15.61 6.15 37.37
C TYR A 63 -14.84 7.13 38.28
N GLY A 64 -14.01 8.01 37.69
CA GLY A 64 -13.32 9.05 38.45
C GLY A 64 -14.27 10.03 39.15
N ILE A 65 -15.34 10.45 38.46
CA ILE A 65 -16.39 11.30 39.05
C ILE A 65 -17.09 10.58 40.20
N LEU A 66 -17.41 9.30 40.05
CA LEU A 66 -18.05 8.49 41.08
C LEU A 66 -17.18 8.43 42.35
N ILE A 67 -15.91 8.08 42.21
CA ILE A 67 -14.98 7.99 43.35
C ILE A 67 -14.80 9.36 44.03
N SER A 68 -14.63 10.43 43.25
CA SER A 68 -14.54 11.80 43.76
C SER A 68 -15.78 12.22 44.56
N THR A 69 -16.96 11.85 44.07
CA THR A 69 -18.24 12.15 44.73
C THR A 69 -18.38 11.35 46.02
N LEU A 70 -18.03 10.05 46.03
CA LEU A 70 -18.08 9.22 47.23
C LEU A 70 -17.11 9.72 48.32
N TYR A 71 -15.93 10.20 47.93
CA TYR A 71 -14.98 10.84 48.84
C TYR A 71 -15.55 12.13 49.45
N ALA A 72 -16.20 12.98 48.65
CA ALA A 72 -16.82 14.22 49.12
C ALA A 72 -17.95 13.98 50.14
N PHE A 73 -18.63 12.82 50.08
CA PHE A 73 -19.66 12.41 51.04
C PHE A 73 -19.10 11.73 52.31
N ASN A 74 -17.78 11.77 52.56
CA ASN A 74 -17.10 11.16 53.71
C ASN A 74 -17.36 9.65 53.87
N LEU A 75 -17.68 8.95 52.78
CA LEU A 75 -17.76 7.49 52.81
C LEU A 75 -16.34 6.91 52.91
N PRO A 76 -16.14 5.77 53.60
CA PRO A 76 -14.83 5.12 53.70
C PRO A 76 -14.43 4.51 52.35
N VAL A 77 -13.87 5.35 51.47
CA VAL A 77 -13.31 4.95 50.16
C VAL A 77 -11.79 4.76 50.25
N ALA A 78 -11.15 5.20 51.34
CA ALA A 78 -9.72 5.06 51.55
C ALA A 78 -9.35 3.61 51.87
N PHE A 79 -8.59 2.98 50.97
CA PHE A 79 -7.97 1.68 51.22
C PHE A 79 -6.80 1.88 52.19
N GLY A 80 -6.67 1.01 53.20
CA GLY A 80 -5.55 1.08 54.14
C GLY A 80 -4.20 0.80 53.45
N ASP A 81 -3.22 1.68 53.70
CA ASP A 81 -1.85 1.74 53.18
C ASP A 81 -1.70 1.98 51.65
N ASP A 82 -1.87 3.24 51.26
CA ASP A 82 -1.83 3.76 49.88
C ASP A 82 -0.53 3.46 49.09
N ARG A 83 0.57 3.16 49.81
CA ARG A 83 1.90 2.98 49.22
C ARG A 83 2.01 1.71 48.38
N VAL A 84 1.35 0.63 48.80
CA VAL A 84 1.40 -0.65 48.09
C VAL A 84 0.66 -0.56 46.75
N PHE A 85 -0.51 0.07 46.74
CA PHE A 85 -1.31 0.25 45.54
C PHE A 85 -0.62 1.18 44.53
N THR A 86 -0.05 2.29 45.01
CA THR A 86 0.68 3.25 44.17
C THR A 86 1.91 2.62 43.52
N ASN A 87 2.69 1.84 44.28
CA ASN A 87 3.89 1.16 43.76
C ASN A 87 3.54 0.03 42.77
N ALA A 88 2.46 -0.71 43.01
CA ALA A 88 1.95 -1.70 42.07
C ALA A 88 1.49 -1.06 40.75
N VAL A 89 0.69 0.01 40.83
CA VAL A 89 0.23 0.76 39.65
C VAL A 89 1.41 1.34 38.86
N LEU A 90 2.42 1.89 39.53
CA LEU A 90 3.61 2.43 38.87
C LEU A 90 4.39 1.33 38.13
N SER A 91 4.58 0.17 38.76
CA SER A 91 5.30 -0.97 38.18
C SER A 91 4.58 -1.53 36.95
N PHE A 92 3.25 -1.65 37.01
CA PHE A 92 2.43 -2.05 35.86
C PHE A 92 2.49 -1.03 34.71
N ASN A 93 2.44 0.27 35.02
CA ASN A 93 2.53 1.33 34.01
C ASN A 93 3.87 1.33 33.24
N VAL A 94 4.98 1.06 33.93
CA VAL A 94 6.29 0.96 33.29
C VAL A 94 6.33 -0.23 32.31
N GLY A 95 5.81 -1.39 32.72
CA GLY A 95 5.72 -2.56 31.85
C GLY A 95 4.82 -2.34 30.62
N LEU A 96 3.66 -1.72 30.81
CA LEU A 96 2.73 -1.35 29.73
C LEU A 96 3.36 -0.36 28.74
N THR A 97 4.00 0.68 29.25
CA THR A 97 4.66 1.71 28.42
C THR A 97 5.75 1.08 27.57
N LEU A 98 6.59 0.22 28.16
CA LEU A 98 7.68 -0.44 27.44
C LEU A 98 7.13 -1.36 26.33
N LEU A 99 6.13 -2.18 26.63
CA LEU A 99 5.49 -3.06 25.63
C LEU A 99 4.82 -2.26 24.51
N LEU A 100 4.18 -1.15 24.84
CA LEU A 100 3.57 -0.26 23.86
C LEU A 100 4.63 0.32 22.93
N VAL A 101 5.74 0.82 23.46
CA VAL A 101 6.86 1.37 22.66
C VAL A 101 7.45 0.32 21.72
N PHE A 102 7.69 -0.91 22.19
CA PHE A 102 8.17 -1.98 21.31
C PHE A 102 7.16 -2.28 20.19
N ARG A 103 5.87 -2.37 20.52
CA ARG A 103 4.82 -2.62 19.54
C ARG A 103 4.73 -1.51 18.48
N THR A 104 4.74 -0.25 18.91
CA THR A 104 4.64 0.89 17.99
C THR A 104 5.87 1.00 17.10
N ASN A 105 7.07 0.76 17.64
CA ASN A 105 8.30 0.73 16.86
C ASN A 105 8.28 -0.36 15.78
N THR A 106 7.93 -1.61 16.13
CA THR A 106 7.88 -2.67 15.12
C THR A 106 6.75 -2.45 14.10
N ALA A 107 5.61 -1.90 14.51
CA ALA A 107 4.55 -1.52 13.56
C ALA A 107 5.02 -0.42 12.59
N HIS A 108 5.76 0.58 13.09
CA HIS A 108 6.35 1.63 12.29
C HIS A 108 7.38 1.08 11.30
N GLU A 109 8.29 0.20 11.73
CA GLU A 109 9.28 -0.43 10.85
C GLU A 109 8.63 -1.19 9.69
N ARG A 110 7.60 -1.98 9.96
CA ARG A 110 6.84 -2.72 8.92
C ARG A 110 6.14 -1.78 7.95
N PHE A 111 5.51 -0.72 8.46
CA PHE A 111 4.87 0.29 7.62
C PHE A 111 5.89 0.99 6.71
N TRP A 112 7.03 1.39 7.29
CA TRP A 112 8.10 2.06 6.55
C TRP A 112 8.75 1.14 5.51
N GLU A 113 8.99 -0.13 5.86
CA GLU A 113 9.48 -1.15 4.94
C GLU A 113 8.53 -1.34 3.75
N GLY A 114 7.24 -1.51 4.01
CA GLY A 114 6.22 -1.59 2.97
C GLY A 114 6.22 -0.35 2.07
N ARG A 115 6.30 0.85 2.65
CA ARG A 115 6.34 2.09 1.87
C ARG A 115 7.59 2.17 0.97
N LYS A 116 8.76 1.77 1.49
CA LYS A 116 10.01 1.70 0.72
C LYS A 116 9.90 0.72 -0.44
N LEU A 117 9.40 -0.49 -0.22
CA LEU A 117 9.18 -1.51 -1.25
C LEU A 117 8.27 -0.99 -2.39
N TRP A 118 7.16 -0.34 -2.06
CA TRP A 118 6.29 0.28 -3.07
C TRP A 118 6.96 1.44 -3.82
N GLY A 119 7.87 2.19 -3.18
CA GLY A 119 8.68 3.20 -3.84
C GLY A 119 9.66 2.57 -4.84
N SER A 120 10.36 1.51 -4.42
CA SER A 120 11.24 0.74 -5.28
C SER A 120 10.50 0.11 -6.46
N ALA A 121 9.26 -0.35 -6.27
CA ALA A 121 8.43 -0.89 -7.36
C ALA A 121 8.22 0.13 -8.48
N VAL A 122 7.90 1.38 -8.13
CA VAL A 122 7.72 2.46 -9.10
C VAL A 122 9.02 2.73 -9.87
N ASN A 123 10.15 2.74 -9.18
CA ASN A 123 11.45 2.96 -9.81
C ASN A 123 11.84 1.80 -10.75
N ALA A 124 11.68 0.55 -10.31
CA ALA A 124 11.95 -0.63 -11.11
C ALA A 124 11.08 -0.67 -12.38
N VAL A 125 9.77 -0.39 -12.25
CA VAL A 125 8.86 -0.31 -13.40
C VAL A 125 9.29 0.79 -14.37
N ARG A 126 9.66 1.98 -13.88
CA ARG A 126 10.11 3.10 -14.73
C ARG A 126 11.39 2.76 -15.48
N ASN A 127 12.39 2.22 -14.77
CA ASN A 127 13.67 1.85 -15.36
C ASN A 127 13.48 0.75 -16.41
N LEU A 128 12.63 -0.25 -16.12
CA LEU A 128 12.33 -1.34 -17.05
C LEU A 128 11.57 -0.83 -18.28
N ALA A 129 10.58 0.03 -18.08
CA ALA A 129 9.84 0.66 -19.17
C ALA A 129 10.77 1.48 -20.08
N GLN A 130 11.66 2.28 -19.48
CA GLN A 130 12.63 3.09 -20.19
C GLN A 130 13.64 2.23 -20.95
N GLY A 131 14.16 1.17 -20.32
CA GLY A 131 15.08 0.23 -20.96
C GLY A 131 14.44 -0.47 -22.16
N ILE A 132 13.23 -1.01 -22.00
CA ILE A 132 12.46 -1.60 -23.12
C ILE A 132 12.21 -0.57 -24.21
N TYR A 133 11.84 0.66 -23.83
CA TYR A 133 11.50 1.71 -24.79
C TYR A 133 12.69 2.14 -25.65
N ILE A 134 13.87 2.27 -25.04
CA ILE A 134 15.08 2.79 -25.70
C ILE A 134 15.82 1.68 -26.44
N THR A 135 15.91 0.49 -25.88
CA THR A 135 16.81 -0.56 -26.39
C THR A 135 16.17 -1.41 -27.50
N ILE A 136 14.85 -1.62 -27.46
CA ILE A 136 14.17 -2.46 -28.45
C ILE A 136 13.65 -1.58 -29.59
N GLU A 137 14.19 -1.80 -30.79
CA GLU A 137 13.83 -1.07 -32.00
C GLU A 137 12.45 -1.48 -32.55
N GLU A 138 11.79 -0.56 -33.26
CA GLU A 138 10.45 -0.74 -33.82
C GLU A 138 10.53 -0.76 -35.35
N GLU A 139 10.81 -1.92 -35.93
CA GLU A 139 10.91 -2.05 -37.40
C GLU A 139 9.55 -2.16 -38.09
N SER A 140 8.57 -2.75 -37.41
CA SER A 140 7.23 -3.01 -37.96
C SER A 140 6.12 -2.46 -37.05
N PHE A 141 4.93 -2.27 -37.63
CA PHE A 141 3.74 -1.89 -36.85
C PHE A 141 3.40 -2.94 -35.79
N GLU A 142 3.62 -4.23 -36.08
CA GLU A 142 3.40 -5.33 -35.15
C GLU A 142 4.36 -5.25 -33.95
N HIS A 143 5.66 -4.98 -34.18
CA HIS A 143 6.64 -4.81 -33.09
C HIS A 143 6.27 -3.65 -32.17
N ARG A 144 5.76 -2.55 -32.74
CA ARG A 144 5.26 -1.43 -31.94
C ARG A 144 4.08 -1.83 -31.06
N LEU A 145 3.12 -2.60 -31.58
CA LEU A 145 1.97 -3.06 -30.80
C LEU A 145 2.38 -4.02 -29.69
N GLU A 146 3.31 -4.94 -29.95
CA GLU A 146 3.84 -5.86 -28.95
C GLU A 146 4.57 -5.12 -27.82
N LYS A 147 5.43 -4.17 -28.20
CA LYS A 147 6.14 -3.30 -27.25
C LYS A 147 5.16 -2.51 -26.38
N GLU A 148 4.12 -1.92 -26.96
CA GLU A 148 3.08 -1.22 -26.21
C GLU A 148 2.33 -2.17 -25.25
N ALA A 149 1.99 -3.37 -25.69
CA ALA A 149 1.34 -4.38 -24.87
C ALA A 149 2.20 -4.77 -23.66
N ILE A 150 3.52 -4.92 -23.85
CA ILE A 150 4.45 -5.24 -22.77
C ILE A 150 4.60 -4.08 -21.78
N LEU A 151 4.65 -2.83 -22.25
CA LEU A 151 4.67 -1.68 -21.36
C LEU A 151 3.39 -1.59 -20.51
N ARG A 152 2.22 -1.94 -21.07
CA ARG A 152 0.96 -2.08 -20.30
C ARG A 152 1.01 -3.23 -19.30
N LEU A 153 1.72 -4.32 -19.61
CA LEU A 153 1.95 -5.42 -18.67
C LEU A 153 2.79 -5.01 -17.45
N LEU A 154 3.70 -4.05 -17.58
CA LEU A 154 4.44 -3.49 -16.43
C LEU A 154 3.50 -2.82 -15.41
N ALA A 155 2.53 -2.04 -15.90
CA ALA A 155 1.48 -1.46 -15.07
C ALA A 155 0.56 -2.56 -14.49
N SER A 156 0.22 -3.55 -15.31
CA SER A 156 -0.60 -4.70 -14.91
C SER A 156 0.06 -5.51 -13.79
N PHE A 157 1.39 -5.69 -13.80
CA PHE A 157 2.13 -6.34 -12.71
C PHE A 157 1.89 -5.63 -11.37
N THR A 158 1.99 -4.30 -11.37
CA THR A 158 1.82 -3.49 -10.15
C THR A 158 0.39 -3.57 -9.62
N ILE A 159 -0.61 -3.56 -10.52
CA ILE A 159 -2.02 -3.72 -10.14
C ILE A 159 -2.29 -5.14 -9.65
N ALA A 160 -1.77 -6.16 -10.33
CA ALA A 160 -1.87 -7.56 -9.89
C ALA A 160 -1.23 -7.77 -8.53
N MET A 161 -0.06 -7.18 -8.26
CA MET A 161 0.59 -7.19 -6.95
C MET A 161 -0.30 -6.56 -5.88
N LYS A 162 -0.90 -5.39 -6.14
CA LYS A 162 -1.86 -4.74 -5.23
C LYS A 162 -3.03 -5.68 -4.89
N LEU A 163 -3.66 -6.28 -5.90
CA LEU A 163 -4.82 -7.14 -5.74
C LEU A 163 -4.46 -8.44 -5.00
N HIS A 164 -3.33 -9.05 -5.37
CA HIS A 164 -2.77 -10.24 -4.72
C HIS A 164 -2.52 -10.01 -3.22
N LEU A 165 -1.82 -8.93 -2.86
CA LEU A 165 -1.54 -8.60 -1.45
C LEU A 165 -2.78 -8.27 -0.64
N ARG A 166 -3.89 -7.89 -1.30
CA ARG A 166 -5.18 -7.64 -0.65
C ARG A 166 -6.13 -8.83 -0.70
N SER A 167 -5.74 -9.92 -1.37
CA SER A 167 -6.66 -11.04 -1.67
C SER A 167 -7.94 -10.58 -2.38
N GLU A 168 -7.83 -9.56 -3.24
CA GLU A 168 -8.93 -9.03 -4.05
C GLU A 168 -8.95 -9.72 -5.43
N PRO A 169 -10.13 -9.96 -6.02
CA PRO A 169 -10.23 -10.50 -7.38
C PRO A 169 -9.72 -9.51 -8.43
N LEU A 170 -9.52 -9.98 -9.67
CA LEU A 170 -9.13 -9.14 -10.79
C LEU A 170 -10.17 -8.03 -11.04
N ASP A 171 -9.70 -6.79 -11.14
CA ASP A 171 -10.55 -5.61 -11.30
C ASP A 171 -10.68 -5.17 -12.77
N LYS A 172 -11.58 -4.22 -13.04
CA LYS A 172 -11.72 -3.63 -14.39
C LYS A 172 -10.47 -2.87 -14.84
N GLN A 173 -9.59 -2.46 -13.92
CA GLN A 173 -8.39 -1.69 -14.24
C GLN A 173 -7.37 -2.60 -14.93
N ILE A 174 -7.07 -3.76 -14.35
CA ILE A 174 -6.18 -4.74 -14.97
C ILE A 174 -6.77 -5.32 -16.26
N ALA A 175 -8.09 -5.54 -16.31
CA ALA A 175 -8.76 -6.01 -17.53
C ALA A 175 -8.63 -5.03 -18.72
N SER A 176 -8.46 -3.73 -18.46
CA SER A 176 -8.27 -2.71 -19.52
C SER A 176 -6.85 -2.64 -20.08
N LEU A 177 -5.87 -3.25 -19.42
CA LEU A 177 -4.45 -3.18 -19.78
C LEU A 177 -3.95 -4.44 -20.51
N MET A 178 -4.80 -5.46 -20.62
CA MET A 178 -4.41 -6.80 -21.07
C MET A 178 -5.41 -7.31 -22.11
N SER A 179 -4.97 -8.27 -22.94
CA SER A 179 -5.89 -8.96 -23.84
C SER A 179 -6.82 -9.90 -23.08
N LYS A 180 -8.00 -10.20 -23.65
CA LYS A 180 -8.96 -11.13 -23.04
C LYS A 180 -8.36 -12.53 -22.80
N SER A 181 -7.50 -12.99 -23.69
CA SER A 181 -6.82 -14.29 -23.56
C SER A 181 -5.83 -14.31 -22.40
N GLN A 182 -5.07 -13.21 -22.20
CA GLN A 182 -4.19 -13.07 -21.05
C GLN A 182 -5.00 -13.02 -19.74
N LEU A 183 -6.12 -12.30 -19.73
CA LEU A 183 -6.98 -12.21 -18.56
C LEU A 183 -7.55 -13.59 -18.16
N PHE A 184 -8.10 -14.33 -19.11
CA PHE A 184 -8.62 -15.69 -18.88
C PHE A 184 -7.55 -16.62 -18.33
N LYS A 185 -6.33 -16.56 -18.88
CA LYS A 185 -5.20 -17.34 -18.36
C LYS A 185 -4.83 -16.92 -16.94
N LEU A 186 -4.88 -15.63 -16.63
CA LEU A 186 -4.55 -15.09 -15.31
C LEU A 186 -5.58 -15.46 -14.23
N GLU A 187 -6.85 -15.61 -14.59
CA GLU A 187 -7.91 -16.05 -13.67
C GLU A 187 -7.64 -17.46 -13.13
N SER A 188 -7.14 -18.36 -13.99
CA SER A 188 -6.82 -19.74 -13.61
C SER A 188 -5.56 -19.92 -12.77
N ILE A 189 -4.78 -18.86 -12.57
CA ILE A 189 -3.48 -18.91 -11.89
C ILE A 189 -3.58 -18.31 -10.50
N ASP A 190 -3.04 -19.03 -9.51
CA ASP A 190 -2.98 -18.53 -8.13
C ASP A 190 -2.09 -17.30 -8.02
N HIS A 191 -0.84 -17.41 -8.48
CA HIS A 191 0.18 -16.37 -8.32
C HIS A 191 0.26 -15.39 -9.50
N LYS A 192 -0.81 -14.63 -9.68
CA LYS A 192 -1.05 -13.70 -10.80
C LYS A 192 0.10 -12.73 -11.13
N PRO A 193 0.65 -11.94 -10.19
CA PRO A 193 1.75 -11.02 -10.53
C PRO A 193 3.02 -11.74 -11.04
N LEU A 194 3.33 -12.93 -10.52
CA LEU A 194 4.48 -13.71 -10.97
C LEU A 194 4.28 -14.20 -12.41
N GLN A 195 3.07 -14.62 -12.77
CA GLN A 195 2.75 -14.97 -14.16
C GLN A 195 2.99 -13.81 -15.13
N ILE A 196 2.66 -12.57 -14.73
CA ILE A 196 2.91 -11.39 -15.55
C ILE A 196 4.42 -11.18 -15.74
N SER A 197 5.22 -11.37 -14.70
CA SER A 197 6.69 -11.30 -14.82
C SER A 197 7.24 -12.33 -15.81
N VAL A 198 6.67 -13.54 -15.86
CA VAL A 198 7.05 -14.56 -16.85
C VAL A 198 6.75 -14.10 -18.28
N TRP A 199 5.61 -13.45 -18.52
CA TRP A 199 5.29 -12.91 -19.86
C TRP A 199 6.26 -11.80 -20.27
N ILE A 200 6.62 -10.92 -19.34
CA ILE A 200 7.63 -9.89 -19.59
C ILE A 200 8.97 -10.53 -19.94
N ARG A 201 9.43 -11.54 -19.18
CA ARG A 201 10.68 -12.25 -19.47
C ARG A 201 10.67 -12.97 -20.81
N LYS A 202 9.56 -13.62 -21.16
CA LYS A 202 9.42 -14.31 -22.45
C LYS A 202 9.55 -13.34 -23.62
N TYR A 203 8.97 -12.15 -23.51
CA TYR A 203 9.15 -11.12 -24.52
C TYR A 203 10.62 -10.66 -24.61
N LEU A 204 11.28 -10.37 -23.48
CA LEU A 204 12.70 -10.00 -23.51
C LEU A 204 13.55 -11.08 -24.18
N GLN A 205 13.29 -12.35 -23.86
CA GLN A 205 13.95 -13.49 -24.47
C GLN A 205 13.72 -13.58 -25.98
N SER A 206 12.48 -13.37 -26.45
CA SER A 206 12.19 -13.38 -27.89
C SER A 206 12.86 -12.23 -28.65
N GLN A 207 12.99 -11.05 -28.01
CA GLN A 207 13.72 -9.93 -28.61
C GLN A 207 15.23 -10.20 -28.71
N TYR A 208 15.79 -10.96 -27.76
CA TYR A 208 17.17 -11.44 -27.85
C TYR A 208 17.35 -12.46 -28.98
N GLU A 209 16.45 -13.46 -29.08
CA GLU A 209 16.49 -14.47 -30.14
C GLU A 209 16.35 -13.87 -31.55
N ALA A 210 15.60 -12.77 -31.66
CA ALA A 210 15.45 -11.99 -32.89
C ALA A 210 16.60 -11.00 -33.16
N ASN A 211 17.66 -11.00 -32.35
CA ASN A 211 18.82 -10.10 -32.42
C ASN A 211 18.54 -8.60 -32.21
N TYR A 212 17.39 -8.23 -31.62
CA TYR A 212 17.10 -6.85 -31.21
C TYR A 212 17.74 -6.47 -29.87
N LEU A 213 18.17 -7.46 -29.08
CA LEU A 213 18.89 -7.26 -27.82
C LEU A 213 20.23 -7.97 -27.85
N ASN A 214 21.25 -7.35 -27.27
CA ASN A 214 22.49 -8.06 -26.93
C ASN A 214 22.39 -8.71 -25.54
N VAL A 215 23.33 -9.62 -25.22
CA VAL A 215 23.34 -10.36 -23.95
C VAL A 215 23.43 -9.44 -22.73
N TYR A 216 24.21 -8.35 -22.81
CA TYR A 216 24.38 -7.40 -21.71
C TYR A 216 23.09 -6.62 -21.41
N GLN A 217 22.39 -6.18 -22.46
CA GLN A 217 21.10 -5.51 -22.39
C GLN A 217 20.02 -6.45 -21.86
N LEU A 218 19.99 -7.70 -22.36
CA LEU A 218 19.07 -8.72 -21.88
C LEU A 218 19.26 -8.99 -20.39
N ALA A 219 20.51 -9.18 -19.94
CA ALA A 219 20.83 -9.39 -18.53
C ALA A 219 20.41 -8.18 -17.66
N SER A 220 20.69 -6.95 -18.12
CA SER A 220 20.30 -5.73 -17.43
C SER A 220 18.77 -5.59 -17.28
N LEU A 221 18.01 -5.90 -18.34
CA LEU A 221 16.54 -5.87 -18.29
C LEU A 221 15.98 -6.99 -17.41
N HIS A 222 16.57 -8.19 -17.44
CA HIS A 222 16.17 -9.29 -16.55
C HIS A 222 16.39 -8.96 -15.08
N GLN A 223 17.50 -8.29 -14.74
CA GLN A 223 17.75 -7.84 -13.37
C GLN A 223 16.64 -6.91 -12.87
N LEU A 224 16.13 -6.01 -13.71
CA LEU A 224 15.00 -5.15 -13.34
C LEU A 224 13.71 -5.95 -13.12
N VAL A 225 13.50 -7.06 -13.85
CA VAL A 225 12.38 -7.97 -13.57
C VAL A 225 12.62 -8.77 -12.29
N ASP A 226 13.85 -9.17 -11.99
CA ASP A 226 14.23 -9.80 -10.71
C ASP A 226 13.92 -8.86 -9.55
N ASP A 227 14.23 -7.57 -9.66
CA ASP A 227 13.92 -6.56 -8.66
C ASP A 227 12.41 -6.48 -8.39
N LEU A 228 11.57 -6.52 -9.44
CA LEU A 228 10.11 -6.56 -9.27
C LEU A 228 9.64 -7.79 -8.49
N VAL A 229 10.21 -8.96 -8.79
CA VAL A 229 9.88 -10.21 -8.08
C VAL A 229 10.37 -10.17 -6.63
N ASN A 230 11.57 -9.64 -6.37
CA ASN A 230 12.12 -9.45 -5.04
C ASN A 230 11.27 -8.50 -4.19
N ILE A 231 10.78 -7.41 -4.80
CA ILE A 231 9.87 -6.46 -4.14
C ILE A 231 8.56 -7.13 -3.76
N LEU A 232 7.98 -7.92 -4.67
CA LEU A 232 6.78 -8.71 -4.40
C LEU A 232 7.02 -9.69 -3.23
N GLY A 233 8.13 -10.43 -3.24
CA GLY A 233 8.51 -11.32 -2.14
C GLY A 233 8.69 -10.57 -0.81
N GLY A 234 9.26 -9.36 -0.82
CA GLY A 234 9.35 -8.49 0.34
C GLY A 234 7.97 -8.11 0.90
N CYS A 235 7.04 -7.74 0.03
CA CYS A 235 5.66 -7.43 0.42
C CYS A 235 4.95 -8.67 0.99
N GLU A 236 5.15 -9.84 0.40
CA GLU A 236 4.58 -11.09 0.92
C GLU A 236 5.16 -11.46 2.28
N ARG A 237 6.46 -11.25 2.51
CA ARG A 237 7.07 -11.47 3.83
C ARG A 237 6.43 -10.58 4.89
N ILE A 238 6.21 -9.30 4.58
CA ILE A 238 5.51 -8.38 5.49
C ILE A 238 4.08 -8.84 5.74
N LEU A 239 3.38 -9.38 4.74
CA LEU A 239 2.02 -9.87 4.88
C LEU A 239 1.93 -11.15 5.71
N LYS A 240 2.80 -12.14 5.42
CA LYS A 240 2.75 -13.51 5.97
C LYS A 240 3.44 -13.65 7.32
N THR A 241 4.28 -12.70 7.73
CA THR A 241 5.01 -12.75 9.00
C THR A 241 4.41 -11.76 9.98
N PRO A 242 3.30 -12.02 10.70
CA PRO A 242 2.77 -11.10 11.71
C PRO A 242 3.73 -10.95 12.90
N LEU A 243 3.47 -9.96 13.77
CA LEU A 243 4.21 -9.85 15.03
C LEU A 243 4.05 -11.15 15.85
N PRO A 244 5.10 -11.62 16.56
CA PRO A 244 4.98 -12.83 17.36
C PRO A 244 3.80 -12.77 18.33
N LEU A 245 3.01 -13.85 18.37
CA LEU A 245 1.71 -13.92 19.05
C LEU A 245 1.81 -13.56 20.55
N ILE A 246 2.94 -13.89 21.19
CA ILE A 246 3.22 -13.61 22.60
C ILE A 246 3.11 -12.10 22.91
N TYR A 247 3.60 -11.24 22.01
CA TYR A 247 3.47 -9.78 22.18
C TYR A 247 2.02 -9.32 22.11
N ALA A 248 1.22 -9.90 21.21
CA ALA A 248 -0.19 -9.54 21.05
C ALA A 248 -1.05 -10.00 22.25
N ILE A 249 -0.77 -11.17 22.81
CA ILE A 249 -1.48 -11.72 23.98
C ILE A 249 -1.12 -10.93 25.23
N LYS A 250 0.18 -10.69 25.48
CA LYS A 250 0.63 -10.02 26.71
C LYS A 250 0.14 -8.57 26.80
N LEU A 251 0.02 -7.87 25.67
CA LEU A 251 -0.57 -6.53 25.61
C LEU A 251 -2.10 -6.48 25.80
N ARG A 252 -2.81 -7.59 25.59
CA ARG A 252 -4.27 -7.63 25.77
C ARG A 252 -4.66 -8.04 27.19
N GLN A 253 -3.80 -8.80 27.86
CA GLN A 253 -4.02 -9.31 29.21
C GLN A 253 -3.59 -8.35 30.33
N LEU A 254 -2.65 -7.45 30.03
CA LEU A 254 -2.27 -6.33 30.89
C LEU A 254 -3.23 -5.15 30.65
#